data_AF-W1XKM8-F1
#
_entry.id   AF-W1XKM8-F1
#
_cell.length_a   1.000
_cell.length_b   1.000
_cell.length_c   1.000
_cell.angle_alpha   90.00
_cell.angle_beta   90.00
_cell.angle_gamma   90.00
#
_symmetry.space_group_name_H-M   'P 1'
#
loop_
_entity.id
_entity.type
_entity.pdbx_description
1 polymer ?
#
loop_
_entity_poly.entity_id
_entity_poly.type
_entity_poly.pdbx_seq_one_letter_code
_entity_poly.pdbx_strand_id
1 'polypeptide(L)'
;MKIVAGLGCIDDYIRLVQAGADEVFCGYVPYEWNKKYGNLFPLNRREVLYYNVQISSLEDMKILKKMVDAYKVPVTITFNYL
;
A
#
# COMPACT_ATOMS: atom_id res chain seq x y z
N MET A 1 -17.91 1.35 -13.32
CA MET A 1 -17.59 0.66 -12.05
C MET A 1 -16.17 1.06 -11.68
N LYS A 2 -15.89 1.45 -10.43
CA LYS A 2 -14.54 1.89 -10.01
C LYS A 2 -13.72 0.68 -9.57
N ILE A 3 -12.53 0.47 -10.16
CA ILE A 3 -11.61 -0.62 -9.83
C ILE A 3 -10.62 -0.14 -8.76
N VAL A 4 -10.72 -0.71 -7.56
CA VAL A 4 -9.85 -0.38 -6.42
C VAL A 4 -8.95 -1.57 -6.11
N ALA A 5 -7.63 -1.39 -6.21
CA ALA A 5 -6.66 -2.48 -6.09
C ALA A 5 -5.75 -2.34 -4.86
N GLY A 6 -5.43 -3.46 -4.20
CA GLY A 6 -4.47 -3.49 -3.10
C GLY A 6 -3.03 -3.45 -3.62
N LEU A 7 -2.21 -2.59 -3.04
CA LEU A 7 -0.77 -2.47 -3.34
C LEU A 7 0.09 -3.10 -2.22
N GLY A 8 0.72 -4.23 -2.54
CA GLY A 8 1.61 -4.97 -1.64
C GLY A 8 3.09 -4.77 -1.80
N CYS A 9 3.47 -4.38 -3.01
CA CYS A 9 4.83 -4.11 -3.41
C CYS A 9 4.80 -2.85 -4.27
N ILE A 10 5.78 -1.98 -4.10
CA ILE A 10 5.85 -0.74 -4.89
C ILE A 10 5.93 -1.02 -6.39
N ASP A 11 6.57 -2.12 -6.78
CA ASP A 11 6.74 -2.55 -8.18
C ASP A 11 5.41 -2.87 -8.88
N ASP A 12 4.37 -3.18 -8.11
CA ASP A 12 3.06 -3.54 -8.66
C ASP A 12 2.22 -2.31 -8.99
N TYR A 13 2.57 -1.11 -8.50
CA TYR A 13 1.78 0.10 -8.76
C TYR A 13 1.58 0.32 -10.26
N ILE A 14 2.65 0.29 -11.04
CA ILE A 14 2.60 0.54 -12.49
C ILE A 14 1.78 -0.56 -13.18
N ARG A 15 1.92 -1.81 -12.75
CA ARG A 15 1.17 -2.94 -13.34
C ARG A 15 -0.33 -2.80 -13.07
N LEU A 16 -0.71 -2.42 -11.85
CA LEU A 16 -2.10 -2.20 -11.47
C LEU A 16 -2.70 -1.03 -12.25
N VAL A 17 -1.97 0.07 -12.41
CA VAL A 17 -2.39 1.21 -13.23
C VAL A 17 -2.60 0.79 -14.69
N GLN A 18 -1.64 0.05 -15.27
CA GLN A 18 -1.75 -0.44 -16.66
C GLN A 18 -2.89 -1.44 -16.86
N ALA A 19 -3.25 -2.19 -15.83
CA ALA A 19 -4.39 -3.10 -15.83
C ALA A 19 -5.75 -2.39 -15.68
N GLY A 20 -5.77 -1.07 -15.47
CA GLY A 20 -6.99 -0.26 -15.39
C GLY A 20 -7.47 -0.01 -13.96
N ALA A 21 -6.60 -0.06 -12.95
CA ALA A 21 -6.98 0.38 -11.60
C ALA A 21 -7.28 1.89 -11.57
N ASP A 22 -8.45 2.26 -11.09
CA ASP A 22 -8.87 3.65 -10.89
C ASP A 22 -8.33 4.24 -9.57
N GLU A 23 -8.03 3.37 -8.59
CA GLU A 23 -7.43 3.72 -7.31
C GLU A 23 -6.63 2.52 -6.78
N VAL A 24 -5.54 2.80 -6.06
CA VAL A 24 -4.81 1.80 -5.28
C VAL A 24 -4.90 2.10 -3.78
N PHE A 25 -4.74 1.10 -2.93
CA PHE A 25 -4.66 1.29 -1.49
C PHE A 25 -3.59 0.42 -0.84
N CYS A 26 -2.98 0.92 0.23
CA CYS A 26 -2.05 0.14 1.04
C CYS A 26 -2.05 0.59 2.50
N GLY A 27 -1.58 -0.29 3.38
CA GLY A 27 -1.19 0.08 4.74
C GLY A 27 0.23 0.63 4.78
N TYR A 28 0.53 1.36 5.85
CA TYR A 28 1.89 1.62 6.30
C TYR A 28 2.01 1.21 7.76
N VAL A 29 3.00 0.37 8.07
CA VAL A 29 3.36 -0.04 9.43
C VAL A 29 4.79 0.39 9.69
N PRO A 30 5.04 1.26 10.70
CA PRO A 30 6.40 1.67 11.05
C PRO A 30 7.29 0.48 11.43
N TYR A 31 8.59 0.59 11.15
CA TYR A 31 9.55 -0.45 11.47
C TYR A 31 9.58 -0.78 12.97
N GLU A 32 9.51 0.24 13.83
CA GLU A 32 9.50 0.08 15.28
C GLU A 32 8.31 -0.75 15.75
N TRP A 33 7.17 -0.59 15.07
CA TRP A 33 5.95 -1.36 15.32
C TRP A 33 6.16 -2.84 15.00
N ASN A 34 6.63 -3.14 13.79
CA ASN A 34 6.96 -4.50 13.37
C ASN A 34 8.00 -5.16 14.26
N LYS A 35 9.04 -4.41 14.66
CA LYS A 35 10.08 -4.89 15.57
C LYS A 35 9.52 -5.27 16.95
N LYS A 36 8.54 -4.51 17.46
CA LYS A 36 7.98 -4.69 18.81
C LYS A 36 6.89 -5.76 18.88
N TYR A 37 6.01 -5.81 17.88
CA TYR A 37 4.78 -6.63 17.93
C TYR A 37 4.79 -7.81 16.95
N GLY A 38 5.78 -7.87 16.06
CA GLY A 38 5.84 -8.86 14.99
C GLY A 38 4.76 -8.66 13.92
N ASN A 39 4.81 -9.53 12.91
CA ASN A 39 3.99 -9.41 11.70
C ASN A 39 2.72 -10.30 11.76
N LEU A 40 2.15 -10.53 12.95
CA LEU A 40 1.20 -11.63 13.18
C LEU A 40 -0.29 -11.25 13.16
N PHE A 41 -0.64 -9.96 13.02
CA PHE A 41 -2.03 -9.54 12.78
C PHE A 41 -2.14 -8.44 11.72
N PRO A 42 -2.95 -8.60 10.66
CA PRO A 42 -3.17 -7.53 9.70
C PRO A 42 -4.00 -6.44 10.38
N LEU A 43 -3.40 -5.25 10.56
CA LEU A 43 -4.10 -4.09 11.11
C LEU A 43 -5.16 -3.53 10.13
N ASN A 44 -5.01 -3.82 8.83
CA ASN A 44 -5.99 -3.50 7.80
C ASN A 44 -7.12 -4.55 7.75
N ARG A 45 -8.30 -4.22 8.28
CA ARG A 45 -9.55 -5.04 8.21
C ARG A 45 -10.28 -5.00 6.85
N ARG A 46 -9.63 -4.67 5.74
CA ARG A 46 -10.21 -4.94 4.40
C ARG A 46 -9.87 -6.39 4.06
N GLU A 47 -10.85 -7.15 3.58
CA GLU A 47 -10.84 -8.62 3.32
C GLU A 47 -9.76 -9.13 2.34
N VAL A 48 -8.69 -8.38 2.10
CA VAL A 48 -7.49 -8.92 1.50
C VAL A 48 -6.81 -9.74 2.59
N LEU A 49 -7.07 -11.05 2.59
CA LEU A 49 -6.15 -12.01 3.19
C LEU A 49 -4.76 -11.60 2.72
N TYR A 50 -3.80 -11.57 3.64
CA TYR A 50 -2.39 -11.22 3.45
C TYR A 50 -1.97 -9.79 3.85
N TYR A 51 -0.93 -9.78 4.69
CA TYR A 51 0.03 -8.72 4.97
C TYR A 51 0.68 -8.11 3.72
N ASN A 52 0.39 -8.66 2.53
CA ASN A 52 0.90 -8.28 1.22
C ASN A 52 0.18 -7.04 0.65
N VAL A 53 -0.30 -6.12 1.49
CA VAL A 53 -0.86 -4.83 1.04
C VAL A 53 -0.30 -3.71 1.92
N GLN A 54 1.00 -3.75 2.17
CA GLN A 54 1.68 -2.81 3.04
C GLN A 54 2.96 -2.30 2.39
N ILE A 55 3.23 -1.02 2.62
CA ILE A 55 4.53 -0.41 2.35
C ILE A 55 5.25 -0.25 3.68
N SER A 56 6.52 -0.62 3.72
CA SER A 56 7.29 -0.74 4.95
C SER A 56 8.40 0.29 5.12
N SER A 57 8.62 1.18 4.14
CA SER A 57 9.69 2.18 4.19
C SER A 57 9.24 3.58 3.76
N LEU A 58 9.92 4.60 4.29
CA LEU A 58 9.73 5.99 3.87
C LEU A 58 10.21 6.21 2.43
N GLU A 59 11.24 5.47 2.03
CA GLU A 59 11.84 5.48 0.70
C GLU A 59 10.81 5.02 -0.34
N ASP A 60 10.10 3.92 -0.07
CA ASP A 60 9.01 3.45 -0.93
C ASP A 60 7.89 4.48 -1.02
N MET A 61 7.55 5.17 0.08
CA MET A 61 6.55 6.25 0.03
C MET A 61 7.00 7.43 -0.85
N LYS A 62 8.28 7.80 -0.83
CA LYS A 62 8.83 8.84 -1.72
C LYS A 62 8.77 8.41 -3.19
N ILE A 63 9.05 7.14 -3.48
CA ILE A 63 8.95 6.56 -4.82
C ILE A 63 7.48 6.55 -5.27
N LEU A 64 6.58 6.06 -4.42
CA LEU A 64 5.14 6.02 -4.68
C LEU A 64 4.59 7.40 -5.00
N LYS A 65 5.00 8.44 -4.26
CA LYS A 65 4.56 9.81 -4.55
C LYS A 65 4.93 10.24 -5.96
N LYS A 66 6.15 9.95 -6.41
CA LYS A 66 6.59 10.26 -7.78
C LYS A 66 5.79 9.47 -8.82
N MET A 67 5.47 8.21 -8.54
CA MET A 67 4.64 7.39 -9.41
C MET A 67 3.21 7.96 -9.52
N VAL A 68 2.57 8.32 -8.40
CA VAL A 68 1.25 8.98 -8.40
C VAL A 68 1.27 10.28 -9.19
N ASP A 69 2.34 11.07 -9.07
CA ASP A 69 2.49 12.32 -9.84
C ASP A 69 2.63 12.07 -11.34
N ALA A 70 3.26 10.98 -11.76
CA ALA A 70 3.45 10.63 -13.16
C ALA A 70 2.18 9.99 -13.78
N TYR A 71 1.58 9.03 -13.09
CA TYR A 71 0.49 8.19 -13.61
C TYR A 71 -0.90 8.68 -13.25
N LYS A 72 -1.02 9.64 -12.32
CA LYS A 72 -2.28 10.28 -11.90
C LYS A 72 -3.33 9.33 -11.31
N VAL A 73 -2.95 8.11 -10.91
CA VAL A 73 -3.83 7.18 -10.20
C VAL A 73 -3.65 7.37 -8.68
N PRO A 74 -4.71 7.75 -7.95
CA PRO A 74 -4.61 8.04 -6.52
C PRO A 74 -4.29 6.80 -5.70
N VAL A 75 -3.59 7.02 -4.57
CA VAL A 75 -3.33 6.00 -3.55
C VAL A 75 -3.90 6.42 -2.21
N THR A 76 -4.67 5.53 -1.58
CA THR A 76 -5.15 5.69 -0.21
C THR A 76 -4.25 4.91 0.74
N ILE A 77 -3.61 5.60 1.68
CA ILE A 77 -2.68 4.99 2.64
C ILE A 77 -3.33 4.95 4.03
N THR A 78 -3.42 3.76 4.61
CA THR A 78 -3.84 3.58 6.00
C THR A 78 -2.62 3.54 6.91
N PHE A 79 -2.48 4.53 7.79
CA PHE A 79 -1.49 4.50 8.86
C PHE A 79 -1.93 3.54 9.96
N ASN A 80 -1.22 2.43 10.06
CA ASN A 80 -1.46 1.40 11.05
C ASN A 80 -0.53 1.64 12.25
N TYR A 81 -0.90 2.61 13.08
CA TYR A 81 -0.23 2.97 14.34
C TYR A 81 -1.28 2.91 15.46
N LEU A 82 -1.05 2.16 16.54
CA LEU A 82 -1.95 2.19 17.72
C LEU A 82 -1.73 3.45 18.54
#